data_AF-A0AA39TX67-F1
#
_entry.id   AF-A0AA39TX67-F1
#
_cell.length_a   1.000
_cell.length_b   1.000
_cell.length_c   1.000
_cell.angle_alpha   90.00
_cell.angle_beta   90.00
_cell.angle_gamma   90.00
#
_symmetry.space_group_name_H-M   'P 1'
#
loop_
_entity.id
_entity.type
_entity.pdbx_description
1 polymer ?
#
loop_
_entity_poly.entity_id
_entity_poly.type
_entity_poly.pdbx_seq_one_letter_code
_entity_poly.pdbx_strand_id
1 'polypeptide(L)'
;MSDILKRVELDQLEKLLPFQDNKLKLYTGGIMVIVQVNYFSCGGVAISIYFKHVIADAFAAAIFIKTWATIACARSNYNIKDTVYSCASIFPPQDLPLQQLWRTSVENNFALGETVSKRFIFDATTVATLREKLLTVRVWIGQHVLRL
;
A
#
# COMPACT_ATOMS: atom_id res chain seq x y z
N MET A 1 -9.33 14.81 16.70
CA MET A 1 -9.13 14.25 15.33
C MET A 1 -8.44 15.23 14.38
N SER A 2 -8.69 16.55 14.48
CA SER A 2 -8.00 17.57 13.67
C SER A 2 -6.48 17.51 13.77
N ASP A 3 -5.96 17.14 14.93
CA ASP A 3 -4.53 17.27 15.21
C ASP A 3 -3.71 16.20 14.46
N ILE A 4 -4.22 14.97 14.39
CA ILE A 4 -3.67 13.88 13.56
C ILE A 4 -3.66 14.27 12.07
N LEU A 5 -4.71 14.97 11.60
CA LEU A 5 -4.85 15.34 10.19
C LEU A 5 -4.00 16.56 9.81
N LYS A 6 -3.82 17.51 10.75
CA LYS A 6 -2.99 18.72 10.57
C LYS A 6 -1.50 18.42 10.69
N ARG A 7 -1.12 17.53 11.60
CA ARG A 7 0.26 17.10 11.83
C ARG A 7 0.28 15.60 12.07
N VAL A 8 0.72 14.86 11.06
CA VAL A 8 0.92 13.41 11.20
C VAL A 8 2.20 13.19 12.00
N GLU A 9 2.03 12.97 13.30
CA GLU A 9 3.07 12.43 14.18
C GLU A 9 3.09 10.92 13.99
N LEU A 10 4.18 10.40 13.41
CA LEU A 10 4.25 9.01 12.97
C LEU A 10 4.29 8.01 14.13
N ASP A 11 4.89 8.41 15.24
CA ASP A 11 4.85 7.69 16.52
C ASP A 11 3.41 7.50 17.01
N GLN A 12 2.51 8.45 16.71
CA GLN A 12 1.08 8.30 17.01
C GLN A 12 0.37 7.43 15.97
N LEU A 13 0.78 7.48 14.70
CA LEU A 13 0.23 6.62 13.65
C LEU A 13 0.59 5.15 13.84
N GLU A 14 1.80 4.85 14.31
CA GLU A 14 2.25 3.50 14.64
C GLU A 14 1.36 2.84 15.70
N LYS A 15 0.85 3.62 16.67
CA LYS A 15 -0.09 3.11 17.67
C LYS A 15 -1.41 2.64 17.08
N LEU A 16 -1.78 3.15 15.90
CA LEU A 16 -3.01 2.78 15.20
C LEU A 16 -2.84 1.55 14.33
N LEU A 17 -1.60 1.11 14.06
CA LEU A 17 -1.34 -0.08 13.26
C LEU A 17 -1.68 -1.35 14.04
N PRO A 18 -2.00 -2.45 13.35
CA PRO A 18 -2.26 -3.74 13.99
C PRO A 18 -1.06 -4.33 14.75
N PHE A 19 0.11 -3.69 14.65
CA PHE A 19 1.36 -4.16 15.22
C PHE A 19 2.16 -2.99 15.77
N GLN A 20 2.75 -3.19 16.95
CA GLN A 20 3.81 -2.37 17.48
C GLN A 20 5.07 -3.23 17.52
N ASP A 21 6.03 -2.87 16.67
CA ASP A 21 7.43 -3.30 16.62
C ASP A 21 7.72 -4.82 16.46
N ASN A 22 8.70 -5.18 15.60
CA ASN A 22 9.39 -6.47 15.32
C ASN A 22 8.68 -7.86 15.50
N LYS A 23 7.41 -7.93 15.89
CA LYS A 23 6.62 -9.13 16.18
C LYS A 23 6.05 -9.76 14.91
N LEU A 24 6.19 -9.10 13.77
CA LEU A 24 5.77 -9.61 12.47
C LEU A 24 6.38 -10.99 12.21
N LYS A 25 7.66 -11.19 12.53
CA LYS A 25 8.33 -12.49 12.31
C LYS A 25 7.75 -13.64 13.15
N LEU A 26 7.17 -13.36 14.32
CA LEU A 26 6.68 -14.39 15.26
C LEU A 26 5.24 -14.84 14.96
N TYR A 27 4.42 -14.00 14.32
CA TYR A 27 2.99 -14.30 14.08
C TYR A 27 2.62 -14.55 12.61
N THR A 28 3.47 -14.22 11.64
CA THR A 28 3.07 -14.12 10.20
C THR A 28 3.30 -15.37 9.33
N GLY A 29 3.63 -16.52 9.93
CA GLY A 29 3.70 -17.77 9.17
C GLY A 29 2.42 -18.03 8.37
N GLY A 30 1.26 -17.85 9.02
CA GLY A 30 -0.05 -18.15 8.43
C GLY A 30 -1.05 -16.98 8.32
N ILE A 31 -0.80 -15.82 8.94
CA ILE A 31 -1.77 -14.71 8.91
C ILE A 31 -1.66 -13.94 7.59
N MET A 32 -2.79 -13.80 6.87
CA MET A 32 -2.83 -13.12 5.57
C MET A 32 -3.43 -11.71 5.62
N VAL A 33 -4.40 -11.47 6.50
CA VAL A 33 -5.06 -10.16 6.70
C VAL A 33 -5.27 -9.91 8.19
N ILE A 34 -5.01 -8.68 8.66
CA ILE A 34 -5.42 -8.22 10.00
C ILE A 34 -6.13 -6.88 9.86
N VAL A 35 -7.23 -6.71 10.60
CA VAL A 35 -7.98 -5.46 10.69
C VAL A 35 -7.99 -5.01 12.15
N GLN A 36 -7.60 -3.77 12.42
CA GLN A 36 -7.73 -3.14 13.72
C GLN A 36 -8.61 -1.90 13.62
N VAL A 37 -9.57 -1.79 14.54
CA VAL A 37 -10.49 -0.66 14.65
C VAL A 37 -10.16 0.09 15.94
N ASN A 38 -9.78 1.35 15.80
CA ASN A 38 -9.39 2.22 16.91
C ASN A 38 -10.48 3.27 17.13
N TYR A 39 -11.10 3.24 18.31
CA TYR A 39 -12.12 4.22 18.72
C TYR A 39 -11.46 5.33 19.54
N PHE A 40 -11.78 6.58 19.22
CA PHE A 40 -11.31 7.74 19.97
C PHE A 40 -12.42 8.25 20.90
N SER A 41 -12.03 8.81 22.05
CA SER A 41 -12.97 9.41 23.02
C SER A 41 -13.83 10.54 22.42
N CYS A 42 -13.34 11.19 21.36
CA CYS A 42 -14.08 12.19 20.60
C CYS A 42 -15.13 11.62 19.62
N GLY A 43 -15.36 10.30 19.62
CA GLY A 43 -16.29 9.61 18.71
C GLY A 43 -15.72 9.31 17.32
N GLY A 44 -14.48 9.73 17.03
CA GLY A 44 -13.79 9.37 15.79
C GLY A 44 -13.40 7.89 15.75
N VAL A 45 -13.16 7.37 14.54
CA VAL A 45 -12.68 5.99 14.31
C VAL A 45 -11.51 6.00 13.33
N ALA A 46 -10.47 5.21 13.60
CA ALA A 46 -9.42 4.89 12.63
C ALA A 46 -9.36 3.37 12.42
N ILE A 47 -9.43 2.95 11.16
CA ILE A 47 -9.31 1.55 10.77
C ILE A 47 -7.95 1.35 10.11
N SER A 48 -7.16 0.40 10.61
CA SER A 48 -5.91 -0.01 9.99
C SER A 48 -6.02 -1.45 9.51
N ILE A 49 -5.45 -1.71 8.34
CA ILE A 49 -5.54 -3.01 7.67
C ILE A 49 -4.14 -3.41 7.21
N TYR A 50 -3.76 -4.63 7.56
CA TYR A 50 -2.55 -5.27 7.08
C TYR A 50 -2.89 -6.37 6.11
N PHE A 51 -2.17 -6.41 4.99
CA PHE A 51 -2.16 -7.52 4.04
C PHE A 51 -0.75 -8.10 3.97
N LYS A 52 -0.66 -9.44 4.03
CA LYS A 52 0.55 -10.12 3.56
C LYS A 52 0.65 -9.86 2.07
N HIS A 53 1.71 -9.19 1.62
CA HIS A 53 1.85 -8.73 0.23
C HIS A 53 1.75 -9.88 -0.81
N VAL A 54 1.91 -11.14 -0.38
CA VAL A 54 1.73 -12.33 -1.21
C VAL A 54 0.29 -12.52 -1.74
N ILE A 55 -0.73 -11.99 -1.05
CA ILE A 55 -2.14 -12.18 -1.44
C ILE A 55 -2.77 -10.97 -2.12
N ALA A 56 -2.15 -9.81 -2.04
CA ALA A 56 -2.72 -8.57 -2.57
C ALA A 56 -1.62 -7.56 -2.87
N ASP A 57 -1.73 -6.93 -4.04
CA ASP A 57 -1.08 -5.64 -4.31
C ASP A 57 -1.98 -4.49 -3.81
N ALA A 58 -1.53 -3.25 -4.02
CA ALA A 58 -2.27 -2.06 -3.61
C ALA A 58 -3.64 -1.93 -4.29
N PHE A 59 -3.78 -2.41 -5.54
CA PHE A 59 -5.04 -2.34 -6.29
C PHE A 59 -6.06 -3.35 -5.75
N ALA A 60 -5.65 -4.60 -5.57
CA ALA A 60 -6.47 -5.65 -4.97
C ALA A 60 -6.90 -5.28 -3.54
N ALA A 61 -5.99 -4.73 -2.74
CA ALA A 61 -6.31 -4.23 -1.40
C ALA A 61 -7.35 -3.09 -1.43
N ALA A 62 -7.24 -2.14 -2.38
CA ALA A 62 -8.20 -1.05 -2.52
C ALA A 62 -9.60 -1.55 -2.92
N ILE A 63 -9.67 -2.53 -3.83
CA ILE A 63 -10.94 -3.17 -4.23
C ILE A 63 -11.56 -3.92 -3.05
N PHE A 64 -10.76 -4.65 -2.26
CA PHE A 64 -11.23 -5.30 -1.04
C PHE A 64 -11.85 -4.28 -0.06
N ILE A 65 -11.14 -3.18 0.23
CA ILE A 65 -11.61 -2.15 1.18
C ILE A 65 -12.91 -1.50 0.68
N LYS A 66 -12.98 -1.17 -0.62
CA LYS A 66 -14.18 -0.59 -1.24
C LYS A 66 -15.38 -1.54 -1.15
N THR A 67 -15.17 -2.82 -1.44
CA THR A 67 -16.22 -3.85 -1.38
C THR A 67 -16.68 -4.05 0.06
N TRP A 68 -15.74 -4.16 1.01
CA TRP A 68 -16.04 -4.29 2.43
C TRP A 68 -16.87 -3.11 2.95
N ALA A 69 -16.47 -1.87 2.64
CA ALA A 69 -17.22 -0.67 3.01
C ALA A 69 -18.63 -0.66 2.38
N THR A 70 -18.76 -1.09 1.13
CA THR A 70 -20.05 -1.15 0.44
C THR A 70 -20.99 -2.15 1.11
N ILE A 71 -20.49 -3.34 1.45
CA ILE A 71 -21.26 -4.38 2.16
C ILE A 71 -21.66 -3.89 3.55
N ALA A 72 -20.73 -3.27 4.30
CA ALA A 72 -21.01 -2.78 5.65
C ALA A 72 -22.06 -1.65 5.66
N CYS A 73 -22.11 -0.83 4.61
CA CYS A 73 -23.07 0.27 4.48
C CYS A 73 -24.40 -0.15 3.85
N ALA A 74 -24.42 -1.16 2.98
CA ALA A 74 -25.63 -1.62 2.30
C ALA A 74 -26.45 -2.55 3.22
N ARG A 75 -27.74 -2.23 3.39
CA ARG A 75 -28.72 -3.10 4.10
C ARG A 75 -29.21 -4.29 3.26
N SER A 76 -28.64 -4.55 2.08
CA SER A 76 -29.12 -5.58 1.15
C SER A 76 -28.01 -6.21 0.31
N ASN A 77 -28.27 -7.44 -0.14
CA ASN A 77 -27.41 -8.36 -0.89
C ASN A 77 -26.56 -7.72 -2.00
N TYR A 78 -25.36 -7.26 -1.65
CA TYR A 78 -24.35 -6.86 -2.63
C TYR A 78 -23.82 -8.12 -3.31
N ASN A 79 -24.07 -8.26 -4.61
CA ASN A 79 -23.55 -9.37 -5.39
C ASN A 79 -22.06 -9.15 -5.63
N ILE A 80 -21.20 -9.84 -4.88
CA ILE A 80 -19.74 -9.80 -5.00
C ILE A 80 -19.36 -10.50 -6.31
N LYS A 81 -19.58 -9.82 -7.43
CA LYS A 81 -18.99 -10.18 -8.71
C LYS A 81 -17.68 -9.40 -8.85
N ASP A 82 -16.68 -10.01 -9.48
CA ASP A 82 -15.44 -9.36 -9.91
C ASP A 82 -14.44 -8.94 -8.80
N THR A 83 -14.54 -9.51 -7.60
CA THR A 83 -13.62 -9.17 -6.47
C THR A 83 -12.50 -10.19 -6.26
N VAL A 84 -12.70 -11.45 -6.67
CA VAL A 84 -11.70 -12.53 -6.50
C VAL A 84 -11.25 -13.01 -7.86
N TYR A 85 -10.04 -12.62 -8.23
CA TYR A 85 -9.36 -13.16 -9.41
C TYR A 85 -8.49 -14.34 -8.97
N SER A 86 -8.75 -15.52 -9.55
CA SER A 86 -7.86 -16.65 -9.36
C SER A 86 -6.54 -16.33 -10.07
N CYS A 87 -5.46 -16.13 -9.32
CA CYS A 87 -4.14 -15.99 -9.93
C CYS A 87 -3.82 -17.19 -10.83
N ALA A 88 -4.28 -18.39 -10.48
CA ALA A 88 -4.09 -19.58 -11.29
C ALA A 88 -4.84 -19.55 -12.64
N SER A 89 -5.92 -18.77 -12.78
CA SER A 89 -6.60 -18.61 -14.07
C SER A 89 -5.91 -17.59 -14.99
N ILE A 90 -5.24 -16.58 -14.41
CA ILE A 90 -4.51 -15.56 -15.17
C ILE A 90 -3.06 -16.02 -15.45
N PHE A 91 -2.46 -16.67 -14.46
CA PHE A 91 -1.10 -17.19 -14.44
C PHE A 91 -1.15 -18.68 -14.04
N PRO A 92 -1.33 -19.58 -15.01
CA PRO A 92 -1.34 -21.01 -14.75
C PRO A 92 -0.08 -21.44 -14.00
N PRO A 93 -0.16 -22.36 -13.04
CA PRO A 93 1.01 -22.90 -12.35
C PRO A 93 2.01 -23.43 -13.37
N GLN A 94 3.28 -23.02 -13.24
CA GLN A 94 4.38 -23.52 -14.05
C GLN A 94 5.34 -24.29 -13.14
N ASP A 95 5.83 -25.43 -13.62
CA ASP A 95 6.89 -26.21 -12.95
C ASP A 95 8.24 -25.51 -13.15
N LEU A 96 8.38 -24.35 -12.50
CA LEU A 96 9.61 -23.59 -12.46
C LEU A 96 10.36 -23.93 -11.16
N PRO A 97 11.70 -24.05 -11.19
CA PRO A 97 12.52 -24.20 -9.99
C PRO A 97 12.61 -22.88 -9.22
N LEU A 98 11.46 -22.29 -8.85
CA LEU A 98 11.31 -21.01 -8.16
C LEU A 98 11.98 -21.01 -6.79
N GLN A 99 12.19 -22.20 -6.20
CA GLN A 99 12.82 -22.35 -4.89
C GLN A 99 14.23 -21.77 -4.79
N GLN A 100 14.96 -21.73 -5.90
CA GLN A 100 16.30 -21.16 -5.95
C GLN A 100 16.28 -19.63 -6.15
N LEU A 101 15.23 -19.09 -6.76
CA LEU A 101 15.10 -17.66 -7.06
C LEU A 101 14.58 -16.83 -5.87
N TRP A 102 13.75 -17.40 -4.99
CA TRP A 102 13.24 -16.65 -3.82
C TRP A 102 14.23 -16.65 -2.64
N ARG A 103 15.08 -17.67 -2.50
CA ARG A 103 16.08 -17.75 -1.42
C ARG A 103 17.15 -16.67 -1.49
N THR A 104 17.46 -16.14 -2.67
CA THR A 104 18.45 -15.06 -2.83
C THR A 104 17.95 -13.70 -2.35
N SER A 105 16.67 -13.55 -1.99
CA SER A 105 16.07 -12.28 -1.59
C SER A 105 15.89 -12.08 -0.07
N VAL A 106 16.25 -13.06 0.76
CA VAL A 106 15.92 -13.03 2.21
C VAL A 106 17.13 -13.30 3.10
N GLU A 107 18.24 -12.61 2.85
CA GLU A 107 19.24 -12.36 3.91
C GLU A 107 19.80 -10.94 3.84
N ASN A 108 18.99 -9.98 3.37
CA ASN A 108 19.31 -8.60 3.70
C ASN A 108 18.77 -8.33 5.10
N ASN A 109 19.58 -8.67 6.09
CA ASN A 109 19.68 -7.87 7.31
C ASN A 109 20.08 -6.45 6.87
N PHE A 110 19.15 -5.71 6.26
CA PHE A 110 19.26 -4.26 6.25
C PHE A 110 19.26 -3.89 7.73
N ALA A 111 20.45 -3.57 8.25
CA ALA A 111 20.56 -2.80 9.46
C ALA A 111 19.71 -1.56 9.20
N LEU A 112 18.49 -1.58 9.70
CA LEU A 112 17.61 -0.43 9.73
C LEU A 112 18.33 0.55 10.66
N GLY A 113 19.19 1.38 10.07
CA GLY A 113 19.56 2.63 10.70
C GLY A 113 18.29 3.40 11.05
N GLU A 114 18.41 4.37 11.93
CA GLU A 114 17.27 5.20 12.32
C GLU A 114 16.64 5.82 11.07
N THR A 115 15.43 5.38 10.71
CA THR A 115 14.70 5.88 9.55
C THR A 115 13.57 6.77 10.03
N VAL A 116 13.47 7.96 9.43
CA VAL A 116 12.38 8.89 9.72
C VAL A 116 11.50 8.96 8.48
N SER A 117 10.22 8.61 8.62
CA SER A 117 9.25 8.90 7.57
C SER A 117 8.82 10.38 7.66
N LYS A 118 8.51 11.01 6.53
CA LYS A 118 8.01 12.40 6.48
C LYS A 118 6.88 12.50 5.49
N ARG A 119 5.88 13.34 5.79
CA ARG A 119 4.76 13.62 4.90
C ARG A 119 5.00 14.92 4.14
N PHE A 120 5.01 14.84 2.82
CA PHE A 120 5.03 16.00 1.92
C PHE A 120 3.67 16.13 1.24
N ILE A 121 3.15 17.35 1.16
CA ILE A 121 1.84 17.62 0.55
C ILE A 121 2.07 18.39 -0.74
N PHE A 122 1.56 17.83 -1.84
CA PHE A 122 1.55 18.47 -3.15
C PHE A 122 0.09 18.76 -3.51
N ASP A 123 -0.25 20.04 -3.64
CA ASP A 123 -1.58 20.44 -4.09
C ASP A 123 -1.72 20.29 -5.62
N ALA A 124 -2.94 20.44 -6.11
CA ALA A 124 -3.25 20.27 -7.53
C ALA A 124 -2.43 21.23 -8.41
N THR A 125 -2.22 22.48 -7.95
CA THR A 125 -1.42 23.49 -8.64
C THR A 125 0.06 23.10 -8.73
N THR A 126 0.65 22.63 -7.64
CA THR A 126 2.05 22.17 -7.60
C THR A 126 2.23 20.97 -8.52
N VAL A 127 1.30 20.01 -8.50
CA VAL A 127 1.34 18.86 -9.41
C VAL A 127 1.23 19.30 -10.87
N ALA A 128 0.34 20.25 -11.19
CA ALA A 128 0.21 20.78 -12.55
C ALA A 128 1.50 21.46 -13.03
N THR A 129 2.09 22.33 -12.20
CA THR A 129 3.37 22.99 -12.50
C THR A 129 4.51 21.98 -12.68
N LEU A 130 4.57 20.92 -11.87
CA LEU A 130 5.57 19.85 -12.03
C LEU A 130 5.40 19.09 -13.35
N ARG A 131 4.16 18.79 -13.74
CA ARG A 131 3.86 18.15 -15.03
C ARG A 131 4.30 19.03 -16.20
N GLU A 132 4.00 20.33 -16.15
CA GLU A 132 4.41 21.29 -17.19
C GLU A 132 5.94 21.33 -17.36
N LYS A 133 6.68 21.45 -16.25
CA LYS A 133 8.15 21.46 -16.28
C LYS A 133 8.75 20.19 -16.88
N LEU A 134 8.17 19.02 -16.61
CA LEU A 134 8.63 17.75 -17.21
C LEU A 134 8.41 17.70 -18.71
N LEU A 135 7.33 18.31 -19.21
CA LEU A 135 7.08 18.44 -20.65
C LEU A 135 8.10 19.39 -21.29
N THR A 136 8.47 20.49 -20.63
CA THR A 136 9.52 21.40 -21.09
C THR A 136 10.89 20.72 -21.17
N VAL A 137 11.22 19.83 -20.23
CA VAL A 137 12.49 19.06 -20.22
C VAL A 137 12.51 17.98 -21.31
N ARG A 138 11.39 17.30 -21.59
CA ARG A 138 11.31 16.30 -22.66
C ARG A 138 11.52 16.89 -24.05
N VAL A 139 11.14 18.15 -24.26
CA VAL A 139 11.39 18.88 -25.52
C VAL A 139 12.88 19.10 -25.76
N TRP A 140 13.73 19.12 -24.72
CA TRP A 140 15.17 19.35 -24.86
C TRP A 140 15.98 18.12 -25.27
N ILE A 141 15.51 16.91 -24.96
CA ILE A 141 16.22 15.64 -25.27
C ILE A 141 16.03 15.24 -26.76
N GLY A 142 15.13 15.91 -27.50
CA GLY A 142 14.75 15.52 -28.87
C GLY A 142 15.41 16.27 -30.04
N GLN A 143 16.35 17.21 -29.83
CA GLN A 143 16.85 18.06 -30.93
C GLN A 143 18.32 17.88 -31.35
N HIS A 144 19.06 16.91 -30.82
CA HIS A 144 20.49 16.74 -31.17
C HIS A 144 20.86 15.43 -31.88
N VAL A 145 19.90 14.62 -32.33
CA VAL A 145 20.21 13.39 -33.09
C VAL A 145 19.39 13.33 -34.38
N LEU A 146 19.65 14.24 -35.32
CA LEU A 146 19.36 14.06 -36.76
C LEU A 146 20.21 15.04 -37.59
N ARG A 147 21.53 14.80 -37.62
CA ARG A 147 22.42 15.16 -38.74
C ARG A 147 23.65 14.26 -38.69
N LEU A 148 23.53 13.06 -39.26
CA LEU A 148 24.51 12.39 -40.12
C LEU A 148 23.74 11.37 -40.96
#